data_AF-A0A916P7K2-F1
#
_entry.id   AF-A0A916P7K2-F1
#
_cell.length_a   1.000
_cell.length_b   1.000
_cell.length_c   1.000
_cell.angle_alpha   90.00
_cell.angle_beta   90.00
_cell.angle_gamma   90.00
#
_symmetry.space_group_name_H-M   'P 1'
#
loop_
_entity.id
_entity.type
_entity.pdbx_description
1 polymer ?
#
loop_
_entity_poly.entity_id
_entity_poly.type
_entity_poly.pdbx_seq_one_letter_code
_entity_poly.pdbx_strand_id
1 'polypeptide(L)'
;MAAVQLARLWGLEVFATASRGKWDTLHTMGCDNTHVADSRTLAFEETFWLTTEGRGVDVVLNSLAGEFTDASLRLLPRGGRFIEMGKTEFGTPRSLPRTILGWPTGLST
;
A
#
# COMPACT_ATOMS: atom_id res chain seq x y z
N MET A 1 9.40 -3.56 7.05
CA MET A 1 9.46 -4.40 8.27
C MET A 1 8.66 -3.81 9.43
N ALA A 2 8.99 -2.63 9.98
CA ALA A 2 8.22 -2.05 11.10
C ALA A 2 6.70 -1.95 10.83
N ALA A 3 6.31 -1.51 9.62
CA ALA A 3 4.90 -1.45 9.22
C ALA A 3 4.17 -2.80 9.32
N VAL A 4 4.81 -3.90 8.91
CA VAL A 4 4.25 -5.26 9.01
C VAL A 4 4.05 -5.65 10.48
N GLN A 5 5.02 -5.35 11.35
CA GLN A 5 4.91 -5.66 12.78
C GLN A 5 3.76 -4.90 13.45
N LEU A 6 3.65 -3.60 13.18
CA LEU A 6 2.57 -2.77 13.73
C LEU A 6 1.20 -3.20 13.20
N ALA A 7 1.08 -3.46 11.90
CA ALA A 7 -0.17 -3.93 11.31
C ALA A 7 -0.64 -5.25 11.94
N ARG A 8 0.29 -6.19 12.16
CA ARG A 8 -0.02 -7.46 12.85
C ARG A 8 -0.37 -7.27 14.32
N LEU A 9 0.31 -6.36 15.03
CA LEU A 9 -0.04 -6.01 16.41
C LEU A 9 -1.47 -5.46 16.51
N TRP A 10 -1.93 -4.75 15.48
CA TRP A 10 -3.31 -4.24 15.38
C TRP A 10 -4.32 -5.24 14.80
N GLY A 11 -3.91 -6.47 14.51
CA GLY A 11 -4.80 -7.50 13.96
C GLY A 11 -5.24 -7.24 12.51
N LEU A 12 -4.46 -6.48 11.74
CA LEU A 12 -4.75 -6.22 10.33
C LEU A 12 -4.27 -7.38 9.45
N GLU A 13 -5.01 -7.61 8.36
CA GLU A 13 -4.55 -8.43 7.23
C GLU A 13 -3.47 -7.67 6.46
N VAL A 14 -2.34 -8.32 6.18
CA VAL A 14 -1.15 -7.65 5.61
C VAL A 14 -0.76 -8.24 4.28
N PHE A 15 -0.82 -7.41 3.23
CA PHE A 15 -0.24 -7.67 1.93
C PHE A 15 1.08 -6.91 1.80
N ALA A 16 2.14 -7.60 1.37
CA ALA A 16 3.48 -7.01 1.33
C ALA A 16 4.16 -7.25 -0.03
N THR A 17 4.82 -6.21 -0.54
CA THR A 17 5.73 -6.35 -1.69
C THR A 17 7.18 -6.31 -1.22
N ALA A 18 8.01 -7.19 -1.79
CA ALA A 18 9.45 -7.16 -1.61
C ALA A 18 10.17 -7.87 -2.76
N SER A 19 11.44 -7.53 -3.00
CA SER A 19 12.30 -8.33 -3.88
C SER A 19 12.35 -9.77 -3.39
N ARG A 20 12.29 -10.75 -4.29
CA ARG A 20 12.23 -12.20 -3.95
C ARG A 20 13.19 -12.67 -2.86
N GLY A 21 14.44 -12.20 -2.86
CA GLY A 21 15.42 -12.55 -1.83
C GLY A 21 15.07 -12.13 -0.38
N LYS A 22 13.96 -11.42 -0.15
CA LYS A 22 13.47 -11.02 1.17
C LYS A 22 12.17 -11.71 1.58
N TRP A 23 11.63 -12.60 0.75
CA TRP A 23 10.34 -13.24 1.00
C TRP A 23 10.36 -14.10 2.26
N ASP A 24 11.43 -14.85 2.50
CA ASP A 24 11.62 -15.64 3.74
C ASP A 24 11.44 -14.79 5.01
N THR A 25 11.89 -13.53 4.97
CA THR A 25 11.70 -12.63 6.10
C THR A 25 10.24 -12.23 6.28
N LEU A 26 9.49 -11.98 5.19
CA LEU A 26 8.04 -11.71 5.26
C LEU A 26 7.25 -12.94 5.74
N HIS A 27 7.65 -14.14 5.31
CA HIS A 27 7.07 -15.40 5.79
C HIS A 27 7.29 -15.60 7.29
N THR A 28 8.51 -15.35 7.78
CA THR A 28 8.82 -15.37 9.22
C THR A 28 8.00 -14.34 9.99
N MET A 29 7.65 -13.22 9.34
CA MET A 29 6.77 -12.20 9.89
C MET A 29 5.28 -12.52 9.75
N GLY A 30 4.90 -13.67 9.20
CA GLY A 30 3.52 -14.16 9.14
C GLY A 30 2.73 -13.79 7.87
N CYS A 31 3.38 -13.30 6.81
CA CYS A 31 2.75 -13.15 5.50
C CYS A 31 2.90 -14.47 4.72
N ASP A 32 1.81 -15.13 4.34
CA ASP A 32 1.87 -16.32 3.51
C ASP A 32 2.18 -16.01 2.03
N ASN A 33 2.27 -17.04 1.18
CA ASN A 33 2.59 -16.89 -0.23
C ASN A 33 1.56 -16.09 -1.05
N THR A 34 0.30 -16.07 -0.63
CA THR A 34 -0.75 -15.28 -1.31
C THR A 34 -0.74 -13.81 -0.89
N HIS A 35 -0.14 -13.52 0.27
CA HIS A 35 0.01 -12.17 0.81
C HIS A 35 1.36 -11.51 0.49
N VAL A 36 2.24 -12.19 -0.25
CA VAL A 36 3.56 -11.67 -0.65
C VAL A 36 3.68 -11.60 -2.17
N ALA A 37 4.14 -10.46 -2.69
CA ALA A 37 4.40 -10.27 -4.11
C ALA A 37 5.74 -9.57 -4.40
N ASP A 38 6.21 -9.62 -5.64
CA ASP A 38 7.51 -9.04 -6.03
C ASP A 38 7.40 -7.52 -6.17
N SER A 39 8.25 -6.79 -5.46
CA SER A 39 8.28 -5.31 -5.55
C SER A 39 8.92 -4.78 -6.82
N ARG A 40 9.42 -5.65 -7.71
CA ARG A 40 10.07 -5.28 -8.98
C ARG A 40 9.18 -5.44 -10.20
N THR A 41 7.96 -5.95 -10.03
CA THR A 41 7.00 -6.17 -11.12
C THR A 41 5.63 -5.64 -10.72
N LEU A 42 4.77 -5.33 -11.69
CA LEU A 42 3.40 -4.89 -11.43
C LEU A 42 2.45 -6.07 -11.10
N ALA A 43 2.95 -7.31 -11.10
CA ALA A 43 2.14 -8.51 -10.86
C ALA A 43 1.52 -8.57 -9.45
N PHE A 44 2.00 -7.74 -8.51
CA PHE A 44 1.39 -7.62 -7.18
C PHE A 44 -0.07 -7.17 -7.26
N GLU A 45 -0.43 -6.34 -8.25
CA GLU A 45 -1.79 -5.84 -8.40
C GLU A 45 -2.76 -7.00 -8.62
N GLU A 46 -2.50 -7.84 -9.62
CA GLU A 46 -3.32 -9.02 -9.91
C GLU A 46 -3.32 -10.02 -8.74
N THR A 47 -2.16 -10.26 -8.14
CA THR A 47 -2.02 -11.18 -7.00
C THR A 47 -2.93 -10.77 -5.84
N PHE A 48 -2.93 -9.48 -5.49
CA PHE A 48 -3.72 -8.97 -4.38
C PHE A 48 -5.20 -8.84 -4.74
N TRP A 49 -5.55 -8.54 -6.00
CA TRP A 49 -6.94 -8.62 -6.44
C TRP A 49 -7.52 -10.02 -6.30
N LEU A 50 -6.79 -11.05 -6.72
CA LEU A 50 -7.23 -12.43 -6.59
C LEU A 50 -7.36 -12.84 -5.12
N THR A 51 -6.35 -12.53 -4.31
CA THR A 51 -6.33 -12.91 -2.89
C THR A 51 -7.41 -12.20 -2.08
N THR A 52 -7.73 -10.95 -2.42
CA THR A 52 -8.81 -10.20 -1.78
C THR A 52 -10.18 -10.50 -2.39
N GLU A 53 -10.29 -11.43 -3.33
CA GLU A 53 -11.53 -11.75 -4.06
C GLU A 53 -12.19 -10.52 -4.69
N GLY A 54 -11.39 -9.61 -5.25
CA GLY A 54 -11.90 -8.39 -5.86
C GLY A 54 -12.29 -7.29 -4.85
N ARG A 55 -11.99 -7.45 -3.56
CA ARG A 55 -12.30 -6.41 -2.55
C ARG A 55 -11.28 -5.27 -2.54
N GLY A 56 -10.02 -5.54 -2.90
CA GLY A 56 -8.91 -4.59 -2.74
C GLY A 56 -8.49 -4.45 -1.28
N VAL A 57 -7.84 -3.33 -0.95
CA VAL A 57 -7.34 -3.02 0.41
C VAL A 57 -7.92 -1.70 0.92
N ASP A 58 -7.84 -1.49 2.23
CA ASP A 58 -8.32 -0.26 2.88
C ASP A 58 -7.24 0.82 3.01
N VAL A 59 -5.98 0.40 3.13
CA VAL A 59 -4.83 1.27 3.32
C VAL A 59 -3.65 0.79 2.49
N VAL A 60 -3.00 1.72 1.81
CA VAL A 60 -1.72 1.49 1.14
C VAL A 60 -0.66 2.36 1.81
N LEU A 61 0.43 1.73 2.25
CA LEU A 61 1.66 2.41 2.63
C LEU A 61 2.66 2.30 1.48
N ASN A 62 2.72 3.32 0.63
CA ASN A 62 3.52 3.32 -0.58
C ASN A 62 4.92 3.90 -0.35
N SER A 63 5.91 3.30 -1.01
CA SER A 63 7.24 3.89 -1.19
C SER A 63 7.80 3.62 -2.60
N LEU A 64 6.93 3.19 -3.53
CA LEU A 64 7.24 2.93 -4.94
C LEU A 64 6.90 4.17 -5.78
N ALA A 65 7.31 4.19 -7.05
CA ALA A 65 7.13 5.32 -7.95
C ALA A 65 6.52 4.92 -9.30
N GLY A 66 5.99 5.91 -10.01
CA GLY A 66 5.47 5.74 -11.38
C GLY A 66 4.31 4.74 -11.44
N GLU A 67 4.36 3.80 -12.38
CA GLU A 67 3.29 2.83 -12.62
C GLU A 67 2.96 1.97 -11.38
N PHE A 68 3.93 1.77 -10.47
CA PHE A 68 3.71 1.06 -9.22
C PHE A 68 2.80 1.85 -8.26
N THR A 69 2.91 3.19 -8.25
CA THR A 69 2.00 4.06 -7.50
C THR A 69 0.59 3.96 -8.06
N ASP A 70 0.43 4.00 -9.39
CA ASP A 70 -0.87 3.85 -10.03
C ASP A 70 -1.51 2.48 -9.77
N ALA A 71 -0.73 1.40 -9.86
CA ALA A 71 -1.18 0.05 -9.51
C ALA A 71 -1.60 -0.06 -8.04
N SER A 72 -0.85 0.56 -7.13
CA SER A 72 -1.19 0.58 -5.71
C SER A 72 -2.46 1.38 -5.43
N LEU A 73 -2.68 2.50 -6.14
CA LEU A 73 -3.93 3.28 -6.04
C LEU A 73 -5.15 2.51 -6.53
N ARG A 74 -5.01 1.69 -7.59
CA ARG A 74 -6.11 0.85 -8.09
C ARG A 74 -6.57 -0.20 -7.09
N LEU A 75 -5.71 -0.61 -6.16
CA LEU A 75 -6.09 -1.51 -5.05
C LEU A 75 -6.96 -0.83 -3.97
N LEU A 76 -7.28 0.46 -4.09
CA LEU A 76 -8.18 1.19 -3.17
C LEU A 76 -9.55 1.50 -3.81
N PRO A 77 -10.33 0.52 -4.30
CA PRO A 77 -11.55 0.77 -5.09
C PRO A 77 -12.65 1.51 -4.33
N ARG A 78 -12.60 1.50 -3.00
CA ARG A 78 -13.61 2.08 -2.10
C ARG A 78 -13.19 3.43 -1.51
N GLY A 79 -12.13 4.04 -2.03
CA GLY A 79 -11.63 5.32 -1.53
C GLY A 79 -10.94 5.22 -0.16
N GLY A 80 -10.06 4.23 0.00
CA GLY A 80 -9.26 4.03 1.22
C GLY A 80 -8.15 5.07 1.41
N ARG A 81 -7.20 4.78 2.29
CA ARG A 81 -6.10 5.70 2.63
C ARG A 81 -4.84 5.36 1.86
N PHE A 82 -4.27 6.35 1.18
CA PHE A 82 -2.98 6.23 0.52
C PHE A 82 -1.93 7.06 1.27
N ILE A 83 -0.92 6.39 1.84
CA ILE A 83 0.13 7.02 2.63
C ILE A 83 1.43 6.91 1.84
N GLU A 84 1.91 8.04 1.33
CA GLU A 84 3.16 8.12 0.58
C GLU A 84 4.35 8.33 1.52
N MET A 85 5.34 7.45 1.47
CA MET A 85 6.60 7.53 2.22
C MET A 85 7.79 7.89 1.33
N GLY A 86 7.65 7.80 0.00
CA GLY A 86 8.70 8.14 -0.95
C GLY A 86 8.95 9.64 -1.06
N LYS A 87 10.21 10.03 -1.28
CA LYS A 87 10.58 11.41 -1.66
C LYS A 87 10.41 11.70 -3.16
N THR A 88 10.02 10.70 -3.94
CA THR A 88 9.97 10.78 -5.40
C THR A 88 8.76 11.62 -5.80
N GLU A 89 9.01 12.93 -5.95
CA GLU A 89 8.25 13.90 -6.74
C GLU A 89 6.73 13.75 -6.70
N PHE A 90 6.05 14.68 -6.00
CA PHE A 90 4.67 15.03 -6.34
C PHE A 90 4.66 15.51 -7.80
N GLY A 91 4.49 14.60 -8.76
CA GLY A 91 4.08 14.96 -10.11
C GLY A 91 2.84 15.85 -10.00
N THR A 92 2.77 16.89 -10.84
CA THR A 92 1.68 17.88 -10.96
C THR A 92 0.40 17.37 -10.32
N PRO A 93 -0.25 18.09 -9.38
CA PRO A 93 -1.38 17.58 -8.63
C PRO A 93 -2.44 17.01 -9.57
N ARG A 94 -2.38 15.70 -9.81
CA ARG A 94 -3.50 14.94 -10.35
C ARG A 94 -4.54 15.11 -9.27
N SER A 95 -5.69 15.67 -9.63
CA SER A 95 -6.80 15.90 -8.72
C SER A 95 -7.16 14.58 -8.02
N LEU A 96 -6.51 14.30 -6.90
CA LEU A 96 -6.95 13.28 -5.98
C LEU A 96 -8.29 13.79 -5.45
N PRO A 97 -9.35 12.97 -5.46
CA PRO A 97 -10.63 13.40 -4.93
C PRO A 97 -10.41 14.01 -3.54
N ARG A 98 -11.01 15.20 -3.31
CA ARG A 98 -10.80 16.10 -2.16
C ARG A 98 -10.98 15.47 -0.77
N THR A 99 -11.29 14.19 -0.68
CA THR A 99 -11.48 13.42 0.55
C THR A 99 -10.17 13.09 1.28
N ILE A 100 -8.99 13.22 0.65
CA ILE A 100 -7.71 12.72 1.20
C ILE A 100 -6.95 13.74 2.08
N LEU A 101 -7.26 15.03 2.05
CA LEU A 101 -6.58 16.04 2.90
C LEU A 101 -7.49 16.49 4.05
N GLY A 102 -7.61 15.65 5.08
CA GLY A 102 -8.20 16.00 6.38
C GLY A 102 -7.20 16.70 7.30
N TRP A 103 -6.38 17.63 6.80
CA TRP A 103 -5.54 18.45 7.67
C TRP A 103 -6.40 19.58 8.25
N PRO A 104 -6.58 19.68 9.59
CA PRO A 104 -7.25 20.83 10.16
C PRO A 104 -6.35 22.06 9.99
N THR A 105 -6.64 22.91 9.00
CA THR A 105 -6.14 24.28 8.97
C THR A 105 -6.95 25.09 9.98
N GLY A 106 -6.60 24.92 11.25
CA GLY A 106 -7.21 25.64 12.37
C GLY A 106 -6.13 26.15 13.30
N LEU A 107 -5.32 27.11 12.83
CA LEU A 107 -4.78 28.12 13.74
C LEU A 107 -5.86 29.18 13.86
N SER A 108 -6.69 29.04 14.90
CA SER A 108 -7.54 30.12 15.38
C SER A 108 -6.65 31.08 16.16
N THR A 109 -6.53 32.31 15.67
CA THR A 109 -6.38 33.49 16.52
C THR A 109 -7.78 34.01 16.84
#